data_AF-A0AB34FF47-F1
#
_entry.id   AF-A0AB34FF47-F1
#
_cell.length_a   1.000
_cell.length_b   1.000
_cell.length_c   1.000
_cell.angle_alpha   90.00
_cell.angle_beta   90.00
_cell.angle_gamma   90.00
#
_symmetry.space_group_name_H-M   'P 1'
#
loop_
_entity.id
_entity.type
_entity.pdbx_description
1 polymer ?
#
loop_
_entity_poly.entity_id
_entity_poly.type
_entity_poly.pdbx_seq_one_letter_code
_entity_poly.pdbx_strand_id
1 'polypeptide(L)'
;MPADSSQREFLEFQALAAEHGATEIRWIPGHTNIPGNEQADALAKAGTSQPEPVDALPTLAYLRRVARRGPKDAFKAWWEVSAPKQYRILKLDATTGCPPELAINRPLLHHLLAARTHHGDFADYHERLNHDDARLTCSCGRRKEPKHLFYCRKVPPRHRMRLAPSPSASVNRAIGSDFDQFVKVAKASSFFGTICPRH
;
A
#
# COMPACT_ATOMS: atom_id res chain seq x y z
N MET A 1 14.40 27.64 -20.10
CA MET A 1 13.15 28.23 -20.63
C MET A 1 12.01 27.82 -19.71
N PRO A 2 11.09 28.73 -19.31
CA PRO A 2 9.92 28.33 -18.53
C PRO A 2 9.14 27.28 -19.32
N ALA A 3 8.65 26.25 -18.64
CA ALA A 3 7.80 25.25 -19.27
C ALA A 3 6.49 25.92 -19.73
N ASP A 4 6.10 25.67 -20.99
CA ASP A 4 4.86 26.20 -21.55
C ASP A 4 3.67 25.73 -20.68
N SER A 5 2.97 26.71 -20.13
CA SER A 5 1.74 26.54 -19.36
C SER A 5 0.57 26.76 -20.33
N SER A 6 -0.52 26.00 -20.17
CA SER A 6 -1.76 26.14 -20.97
C SER A 6 -2.47 27.49 -20.80
N GLN A 7 -1.88 28.40 -20.01
CA GLN A 7 -2.38 29.73 -19.76
C GLN A 7 -2.28 30.62 -21.00
N ARG A 8 -1.26 30.46 -21.85
CA ARG A 8 -1.13 31.24 -23.09
C ARG A 8 -2.30 30.94 -24.02
N GLU A 9 -2.57 29.65 -24.24
CA GLU A 9 -3.65 29.16 -25.10
C GLU A 9 -5.03 29.58 -24.55
N PHE A 10 -5.20 29.62 -23.22
CA PHE A 10 -6.42 30.14 -22.60
C PHE A 10 -6.61 31.64 -22.86
N LEU A 11 -5.56 32.45 -22.74
CA LEU A 11 -5.62 33.88 -23.00
C LEU A 11 -5.89 34.17 -24.49
N GLU A 12 -5.28 33.40 -25.39
CA GLU A 12 -5.56 33.48 -26.83
C GLU A 12 -7.02 33.14 -27.14
N PHE A 13 -7.56 32.06 -26.56
CA PHE A 13 -8.97 31.72 -26.68
C PHE A 13 -9.89 32.84 -26.19
N GLN A 14 -9.56 33.47 -25.07
CA GLN A 14 -10.32 34.60 -24.54
C GLN A 14 -10.29 35.81 -25.49
N ALA A 15 -9.14 36.12 -26.08
CA ALA A 15 -9.00 37.19 -27.05
C ALA A 15 -9.82 36.92 -28.32
N LEU A 16 -9.77 35.70 -28.86
CA LEU A 16 -10.57 35.29 -30.02
C LEU A 16 -12.07 35.38 -29.75
N ALA A 17 -12.52 34.96 -28.56
CA ALA A 17 -13.91 35.08 -28.17
C ALA A 17 -14.37 36.55 -28.10
N ALA A 18 -13.51 37.45 -27.62
CA ALA A 18 -13.80 38.88 -27.56
C ALA A 18 -13.82 39.55 -28.94
N GLU A 19 -12.93 39.14 -29.86
CA GLU A 19 -12.86 39.66 -31.24
C GLU A 19 -14.10 39.31 -32.06
N HIS A 20 -14.59 38.07 -31.95
CA HIS A 20 -15.67 37.57 -32.81
C HIS A 20 -17.09 37.86 -32.29
N GLY A 21 -17.25 38.31 -31.04
CA GLY A 21 -18.46 38.94 -30.47
C GLY A 21 -19.76 38.11 -30.39
N ALA A 22 -19.88 37.01 -31.14
CA ALA A 22 -21.06 36.17 -31.26
C ALA A 22 -20.74 34.68 -31.04
N THR A 23 -20.02 34.36 -29.96
CA THR A 23 -19.64 33.00 -29.58
C THR A 23 -20.45 32.52 -28.37
N GLU A 24 -21.22 31.44 -28.55
CA GLU A 24 -21.90 30.74 -27.46
C GLU A 24 -21.12 29.48 -27.07
N ILE A 25 -20.77 29.34 -25.79
CA ILE A 25 -20.03 28.18 -25.26
C ILE A 25 -21.00 27.31 -24.47
N ARG A 26 -21.14 26.04 -24.87
CA ARG A 26 -21.93 25.04 -24.15
C ARG A 26 -21.05 23.88 -23.73
N TRP A 27 -21.14 23.50 -22.46
CA TRP A 27 -20.53 22.28 -21.97
C TRP A 27 -21.40 21.07 -22.34
N ILE A 28 -20.77 19.99 -22.78
CA ILE A 28 -21.42 18.71 -23.07
C ILE A 28 -20.69 17.56 -22.37
N PRO A 29 -21.41 16.53 -21.91
CA PRO A 29 -20.81 15.38 -21.24
C PRO A 29 -20.04 14.50 -22.24
N GLY A 30 -18.81 14.11 -21.89
CA GLY A 30 -18.00 13.20 -22.70
C GLY A 30 -18.50 11.75 -22.66
N HIS A 31 -18.19 10.97 -23.70
CA HIS A 31 -18.52 9.55 -23.85
C HIS A 31 -20.02 9.24 -23.80
N THR A 32 -20.86 10.15 -24.32
CA THR A 32 -22.32 10.00 -24.35
C THR A 32 -22.86 9.74 -25.75
N ASN A 33 -22.00 9.38 -26.71
CA ASN A 33 -22.36 9.09 -28.10
C ASN A 33 -22.93 10.29 -28.87
N ILE A 34 -22.55 11.52 -28.49
CA ILE A 34 -22.87 12.72 -29.28
C ILE A 34 -21.96 12.74 -30.51
N PRO A 35 -22.48 12.55 -31.75
CA PRO A 35 -21.64 12.23 -32.91
C PRO A 35 -20.49 13.23 -33.17
N GLY A 36 -20.77 14.54 -33.07
CA GLY A 36 -19.74 15.57 -33.25
C GLY A 36 -18.68 15.59 -32.15
N ASN A 37 -19.05 15.30 -30.91
CA ASN A 37 -18.11 15.23 -29.79
C ASN A 37 -17.20 13.99 -29.89
N GLU A 38 -17.78 12.84 -30.21
CA GLU A 38 -17.01 11.60 -30.40
C GLU A 38 -16.06 11.72 -31.58
N GLN A 39 -16.49 12.37 -32.67
CA GLN A 39 -15.61 12.64 -33.81
C GLN A 39 -14.46 13.58 -33.44
N ALA A 40 -14.74 14.66 -32.70
CA ALA A 40 -13.71 15.58 -32.23
C ALA A 40 -12.71 14.88 -31.28
N ASP A 41 -13.18 14.05 -30.35
CA ASP A 41 -12.33 13.27 -29.44
C ASP A 41 -11.48 12.24 -30.19
N ALA A 42 -12.06 11.54 -31.17
CA ALA A 42 -11.33 10.60 -32.03
C ALA A 42 -10.21 11.30 -32.83
N LEU A 43 -10.50 12.49 -33.38
CA LEU A 43 -9.51 13.30 -34.09
C LEU A 43 -8.41 13.82 -33.15
N ALA A 44 -8.78 14.28 -31.95
CA ALA A 44 -7.82 14.70 -30.94
C ALA A 44 -6.87 13.54 -30.54
N LYS A 45 -7.42 12.34 -30.29
CA LYS A 45 -6.64 11.11 -30.02
C LYS A 45 -5.71 10.76 -31.18
N ALA A 46 -6.20 10.80 -32.42
CA ALA A 46 -5.36 10.59 -33.60
C ALA A 46 -4.21 11.63 -33.67
N GLY A 47 -4.50 12.89 -33.34
CA GLY A 47 -3.51 13.95 -33.20
C GLY A 47 -2.42 13.63 -32.17
N THR A 48 -2.77 13.05 -31.02
CA THR A 48 -1.78 12.65 -30.00
C THR A 48 -0.84 11.52 -30.44
N SER A 49 -1.17 10.81 -31.52
CA SER A 49 -0.32 9.75 -32.08
C SER A 49 0.65 10.27 -33.15
N GLN A 50 0.54 11.56 -33.53
CA GLN A 50 1.48 12.17 -34.46
C GLN A 50 2.84 12.39 -33.78
N PRO A 51 3.94 12.45 -34.56
CA PRO A 51 5.25 12.75 -34.02
C PRO A 51 5.24 14.10 -33.30
N GLU A 52 5.80 14.15 -32.10
CA GLU A 52 6.01 15.44 -31.43
C GLU A 52 6.95 16.32 -32.28
N PRO A 53 6.70 17.64 -32.36
CA PRO A 53 7.63 18.56 -32.98
C PRO A 53 9.03 18.42 -32.38
N VAL A 54 10.07 18.50 -33.22
CA VAL A 54 11.48 18.30 -32.80
C VAL A 54 11.89 19.22 -31.65
N ASP A 55 11.31 20.41 -31.57
CA ASP A 55 11.61 21.44 -30.56
C ASP A 55 10.60 21.49 -29.41
N ALA A 56 9.70 20.52 -29.30
CA ALA A 56 8.69 20.50 -28.26
C ALA A 56 9.33 20.33 -26.87
N LEU A 57 9.20 21.35 -26.02
CA LEU A 57 9.65 21.26 -24.64
C LEU A 57 8.63 20.47 -23.80
N PRO A 58 9.09 19.59 -22.89
CA PRO A 58 8.19 18.87 -22.00
C PRO A 58 7.41 19.84 -21.10
N THR A 59 6.11 19.58 -20.94
CA THR A 59 5.26 20.38 -20.06
C THR A 59 5.70 20.31 -18.60
N LEU A 60 5.41 21.36 -17.82
CA LEU A 60 5.70 21.39 -16.38
C LEU A 60 5.06 20.20 -15.64
N ALA A 61 3.87 19.80 -16.06
CA ALA A 61 3.15 18.66 -15.51
C ALA A 61 3.89 17.34 -15.75
N TYR A 62 4.44 17.14 -16.95
CA TYR A 62 5.29 15.99 -17.27
C TYR A 62 6.55 15.98 -16.43
N LEU A 63 7.29 17.10 -16.38
CA LEU A 63 8.52 17.21 -15.59
C LEU A 63 8.27 16.90 -14.10
N ARG A 64 7.18 17.44 -13.53
CA ARG A 64 6.77 17.13 -12.15
C ARG A 64 6.43 15.66 -11.96
N ARG A 65 5.77 15.03 -12.93
CA ARG A 65 5.44 13.59 -12.89
C ARG A 65 6.72 12.75 -12.87
N VAL A 66 7.67 13.05 -13.76
CA VAL A 66 8.97 12.36 -13.83
C VAL A 66 9.75 12.54 -12.53
N ALA A 67 9.84 13.78 -12.03
CA ALA A 67 10.52 14.09 -10.78
C ALA A 67 9.90 13.33 -9.57
N ARG A 68 8.57 13.16 -9.52
CA ARG A 68 7.90 12.36 -8.49
C ARG A 68 8.06 10.86 -8.67
N ARG A 69 8.34 10.39 -9.88
CA ARG A 69 8.50 8.96 -10.20
C ARG A 69 9.86 8.44 -9.75
N GLY A 70 10.93 9.19 -10.01
CA GLY A 70 12.31 8.77 -9.70
C GLY A 70 12.51 8.24 -8.28
N PRO A 71 12.13 8.99 -7.23
CA PRO A 71 12.27 8.54 -5.84
C PRO A 71 11.46 7.27 -5.52
N LYS A 72 10.27 7.11 -6.11
CA LYS A 72 9.42 5.92 -5.89
C LYS A 72 10.04 4.67 -6.49
N ASP A 73 10.59 4.78 -7.70
CA ASP A 73 11.23 3.68 -8.39
C ASP A 73 12.56 3.31 -7.70
N ALA A 74 13.33 4.32 -7.27
CA ALA A 74 14.55 4.11 -6.47
C ALA A 74 14.26 3.42 -5.14
N PHE A 75 13.20 3.82 -4.43
CA PHE A 75 12.79 3.17 -3.18
C PHE A 75 12.40 1.70 -3.38
N LYS A 76 11.64 1.39 -4.44
CA LYS A 76 11.28 0.01 -4.78
C LYS A 76 12.51 -0.84 -5.09
N ALA A 77 13.43 -0.32 -5.91
CA ALA A 77 14.67 -1.03 -6.25
C ALA A 77 15.53 -1.29 -5.02
N TRP A 78 15.67 -0.30 -4.12
CA TRP A 78 16.35 -0.46 -2.85
C TRP A 78 15.69 -1.52 -1.97
N TRP A 79 14.35 -1.51 -1.87
CA TRP A 79 13.61 -2.46 -1.04
C TRP A 79 13.84 -3.92 -1.46
N GLU A 80 13.83 -4.23 -2.76
CA GLU A 80 14.08 -5.59 -3.25
C GLU A 80 15.43 -6.16 -2.76
N VAL A 81 16.45 -5.30 -2.66
CA VAL A 81 17.80 -5.70 -2.23
C VAL A 81 17.94 -5.68 -0.70
N SER A 82 17.36 -4.69 -0.04
CA SER A 82 17.57 -4.42 1.40
C SER A 82 16.48 -4.97 2.32
N ALA A 83 15.35 -5.46 1.79
CA ALA A 83 14.25 -5.96 2.61
C ALA A 83 14.73 -7.05 3.59
N PRO A 84 14.36 -6.99 4.87
CA PRO A 84 14.67 -8.03 5.84
C PRO A 84 14.20 -9.40 5.37
N LYS A 85 14.95 -10.46 5.68
CA LYS A 85 14.62 -11.85 5.31
C LYS A 85 13.18 -12.22 5.70
N GLN A 86 12.72 -11.77 6.87
CA GLN A 86 11.37 -12.00 7.35
C GLN A 86 10.32 -11.37 6.42
N TYR A 87 10.54 -10.14 5.96
CA TYR A 87 9.59 -9.43 5.10
C TYR A 87 9.50 -10.06 3.71
N ARG A 88 10.62 -10.58 3.18
CA ARG A 88 10.62 -11.37 1.94
C ARG A 88 9.82 -12.66 2.08
N ILE A 89 9.98 -13.39 3.19
CA ILE A 89 9.20 -14.61 3.48
C ILE A 89 7.70 -14.32 3.59
N LEU A 90 7.35 -13.15 4.12
CA LEU A 90 5.97 -12.69 4.30
C LEU A 90 5.38 -12.03 3.04
N LYS A 91 6.18 -11.85 1.98
CA LYS A 91 5.79 -11.17 0.73
C LYS A 91 5.21 -9.77 1.00
N LEU A 92 5.92 -8.99 1.82
CA LEU A 92 5.57 -7.61 2.10
C LEU A 92 6.24 -6.68 1.09
N ASP A 93 5.41 -6.07 0.25
CA ASP A 93 5.85 -5.17 -0.82
C ASP A 93 6.25 -3.80 -0.28
N ALA A 94 7.13 -3.12 -1.03
CA ALA A 94 7.48 -1.73 -0.75
C ALA A 94 6.27 -0.84 -1.03
N THR A 95 5.78 -0.11 -0.02
CA THR A 95 4.77 0.93 -0.22
C THR A 95 5.36 2.31 0.03
N THR A 96 5.05 3.25 -0.87
CA THR A 96 5.32 4.69 -0.69
C THR A 96 4.10 5.45 -0.19
N GLY A 97 2.96 4.77 -0.05
CA GLY A 97 1.72 5.30 0.49
C GLY A 97 1.44 4.80 1.90
N CYS A 98 0.28 5.17 2.44
CA CYS A 98 -0.20 4.66 3.73
C CYS A 98 -0.55 3.16 3.61
N PRO A 99 0.12 2.26 4.32
CA PRO A 99 -0.20 0.84 4.31
C PRO A 99 -1.62 0.58 4.87
N PRO A 100 -2.38 -0.38 4.33
CA PRO A 100 -3.72 -0.70 4.82
C PRO A 100 -3.73 -1.17 6.29
N GLU A 101 -2.66 -1.79 6.78
CA GLU A 101 -2.54 -2.20 8.18
C GLU A 101 -2.53 -1.02 9.15
N LEU A 102 -2.21 0.21 8.72
CA LEU A 102 -2.30 1.38 9.61
C LEU A 102 -3.75 1.74 9.98
N ALA A 103 -4.74 1.19 9.28
CA ALA A 103 -6.15 1.36 9.62
C ALA A 103 -6.60 0.52 10.83
N ILE A 104 -5.82 -0.48 11.26
CA ILE A 104 -6.18 -1.32 12.41
C ILE A 104 -5.87 -0.63 13.74
N ASN A 105 -6.54 -1.06 14.81
CA ASN A 105 -6.31 -0.44 16.12
C ASN A 105 -4.85 -0.59 16.57
N ARG A 106 -4.37 0.41 17.30
CA ARG A 106 -2.95 0.53 17.71
C ARG A 106 -2.43 -0.70 18.48
N PRO A 107 -3.17 -1.31 19.42
CA PRO A 107 -2.69 -2.51 20.12
C PRO A 107 -2.46 -3.70 19.19
N LEU A 108 -3.38 -3.98 18.26
CA LEU A 108 -3.23 -5.09 17.32
C LEU A 108 -2.16 -4.82 16.27
N LEU A 109 -2.06 -3.56 15.80
CA LEU A 109 -0.98 -3.13 14.93
C LEU A 109 0.38 -3.40 15.55
N HIS A 110 0.54 -3.08 16.84
CA HIS A 110 1.77 -3.40 17.56
C HIS A 110 2.08 -4.90 17.52
N HIS A 111 1.11 -5.78 17.79
CA HIS A 111 1.36 -7.23 17.78
C HIS A 111 1.65 -7.78 16.38
N LEU A 112 0.98 -7.25 15.34
CA LEU A 112 1.24 -7.61 13.96
C LEU A 112 2.66 -7.21 13.54
N LEU A 113 3.06 -5.96 13.80
CA LEU A 113 4.40 -5.47 13.49
C LEU A 113 5.46 -6.25 14.26
N ALA A 114 5.23 -6.55 15.54
CA ALA A 114 6.12 -7.40 16.33
C ALA A 114 6.28 -8.79 15.68
N ALA A 115 5.19 -9.43 15.25
CA ALA A 115 5.26 -10.73 14.58
C ALA A 115 6.03 -10.68 13.24
N ARG A 116 5.89 -9.58 12.48
CA ARG A 116 6.62 -9.36 11.22
C ARG A 116 8.12 -9.17 11.45
N THR A 117 8.47 -8.29 12.40
CA THR A 117 9.87 -7.92 12.67
C THR A 117 10.58 -8.90 13.59
N HIS A 118 9.84 -9.76 14.29
CA HIS A 118 10.34 -10.60 15.40
C HIS A 118 10.87 -9.76 16.58
N HIS A 119 10.43 -8.50 16.70
CA HIS A 119 10.78 -7.60 17.80
C HIS A 119 9.53 -7.36 18.66
N GLY A 120 9.39 -8.16 19.70
CA GLY A 120 8.27 -8.09 20.62
C GLY A 120 8.43 -9.11 21.73
N ASP A 121 7.32 -9.40 22.41
CA ASP A 121 7.27 -10.35 23.52
C ASP A 121 7.39 -11.81 23.03
N PHE A 122 8.60 -12.17 22.61
CA PHE A 122 8.98 -13.49 22.11
C PHE A 122 10.23 -13.96 22.83
N ALA A 123 10.30 -15.26 23.11
CA ALA A 123 11.39 -15.82 23.89
C ALA A 123 12.77 -15.52 23.27
N ASP A 124 12.91 -15.75 21.96
CA ASP A 124 14.16 -15.53 21.23
C ASP A 124 14.62 -14.06 21.28
N TYR A 125 13.68 -13.11 21.33
CA TYR A 125 14.00 -11.69 21.42
C TYR A 125 14.54 -11.32 22.80
N HIS A 126 13.85 -11.78 23.86
CA HIS A 126 14.24 -11.52 25.24
C HIS A 126 15.56 -12.19 25.61
N GLU A 127 15.79 -13.43 25.18
CA GLU A 127 17.06 -14.13 25.41
C GLU A 127 18.22 -13.43 24.69
N ARG A 128 18.03 -13.02 23.43
CA ARG A 128 19.06 -12.30 22.67
C ARG A 128 19.45 -10.97 23.32
N LEU A 129 18.53 -10.32 24.01
CA LEU A 129 18.77 -9.05 24.72
C LEU A 129 19.02 -9.20 26.22
N ASN A 130 19.06 -10.44 26.73
CA ASN A 130 19.28 -10.75 28.13
C ASN A 130 18.31 -10.03 29.08
N HIS A 131 17.01 -10.09 28.78
CA HIS A 131 15.96 -9.59 29.67
C HIS A 131 15.60 -10.65 30.72
N ASP A 132 15.93 -10.39 31.99
CA ASP A 132 15.80 -11.37 33.08
C ASP A 132 14.37 -11.52 33.62
N ASP A 133 13.50 -10.51 33.42
CA ASP A 133 12.14 -10.45 33.95
C ASP A 133 11.06 -10.94 32.98
N ALA A 134 11.45 -11.26 31.75
CA ALA A 134 10.52 -11.57 30.68
C ALA A 134 9.94 -12.98 30.76
N ARG A 135 8.63 -13.12 30.57
CA ARG A 135 8.01 -14.45 30.48
C ARG A 135 8.21 -15.03 29.08
N LEU A 136 9.12 -15.99 28.97
CA LEU A 136 9.46 -16.68 27.71
C LEU A 136 8.38 -17.66 27.23
N THR A 137 7.42 -18.02 28.08
CA THR A 137 6.36 -18.98 27.77
C THR A 137 4.98 -18.35 27.83
N CYS A 138 4.09 -18.83 26.95
CA CYS A 138 2.67 -18.55 26.98
C CYS A 138 2.00 -19.34 28.11
N SER A 139 0.83 -18.90 28.58
CA SER A 139 0.06 -19.64 29.59
C SER A 139 -0.35 -21.06 29.15
N CYS A 140 -0.24 -21.39 27.85
CA CYS A 140 -0.41 -22.75 27.35
C CYS A 140 0.82 -23.66 27.54
N GLY A 141 1.89 -23.15 28.14
CA GLY A 141 3.15 -23.87 28.42
C GLY A 141 4.13 -23.91 27.25
N ARG A 142 3.81 -23.34 26.09
CA ARG A 142 4.72 -23.27 24.93
C ARG A 142 5.53 -21.99 24.93
N ARG A 143 6.72 -22.04 24.34
CA ARG A 143 7.59 -20.89 24.07
C ARG A 143 6.85 -19.83 23.23
N LYS A 144 7.03 -18.56 23.59
CA LYS A 144 6.45 -17.44 22.83
C LYS A 144 7.21 -17.24 21.53
N GLU A 145 6.49 -17.39 20.43
CA GLU A 145 7.00 -17.22 19.07
C GLU A 145 6.07 -16.31 18.26
N PRO A 146 6.58 -15.63 17.21
CA PRO A 146 5.77 -14.78 16.33
C PRO A 146 4.52 -15.45 15.76
N LYS A 147 4.60 -16.76 15.52
CA LYS A 147 3.53 -17.57 14.92
C LYS A 147 2.62 -18.22 15.96
N HIS A 148 2.90 -18.05 17.25
CA HIS A 148 2.28 -18.82 18.33
C HIS A 148 0.75 -18.67 18.39
N LEU A 149 0.21 -17.48 18.02
CA LEU A 149 -1.23 -17.22 17.90
C LEU A 149 -1.98 -18.34 17.16
N PHE A 150 -1.41 -18.86 16.07
CA PHE A 150 -2.07 -19.83 15.20
C PHE A 150 -1.97 -21.28 15.71
N TYR A 151 -1.06 -21.57 16.65
CA TYR A 151 -0.77 -22.91 17.15
C TYR A 151 -1.02 -23.08 18.65
N CYS A 152 -1.45 -22.01 19.33
CA CYS A 152 -1.69 -22.06 20.77
C CYS A 152 -2.89 -22.95 21.09
N ARG A 153 -2.67 -23.92 21.99
CA ARG A 153 -3.69 -24.91 22.40
C ARG A 153 -4.87 -24.27 23.14
N LYS A 154 -4.64 -23.13 23.81
CA LYS A 154 -5.67 -22.36 24.51
C LYS A 154 -6.56 -21.52 23.59
N VAL A 155 -6.20 -21.37 22.30
CA VAL A 155 -7.10 -20.76 21.32
C VAL A 155 -8.25 -21.75 21.02
N PRO A 156 -9.52 -21.37 21.24
CA PRO A 156 -10.66 -22.26 21.00
C PRO A 156 -10.73 -22.72 19.54
N PRO A 157 -11.07 -23.99 19.24
CA PRO A 157 -11.11 -24.51 17.88
C PRO A 157 -11.92 -23.66 16.89
N ARG A 158 -13.06 -23.10 17.33
CA ARG A 158 -13.92 -22.22 16.54
C ARG A 158 -13.26 -20.89 16.09
N HIS A 159 -12.18 -20.47 16.74
CA HIS A 159 -11.44 -19.25 16.42
C HIS A 159 -10.13 -19.54 15.69
N ARG A 160 -9.76 -20.81 15.50
CA ARG A 160 -8.52 -21.18 14.80
C ARG A 160 -8.68 -20.96 13.30
N MET A 161 -7.64 -20.40 12.69
CA MET A 161 -7.52 -20.31 11.23
C MET A 161 -7.24 -21.69 10.64
N ARG A 162 -7.80 -21.98 9.46
CA ARG A 162 -7.47 -23.19 8.69
C ARG A 162 -6.03 -23.09 8.18
N LEU A 163 -5.22 -24.11 8.49
CA LEU A 163 -3.79 -24.13 8.12
C LEU A 163 -3.49 -24.97 6.87
N ALA A 164 -4.43 -25.78 6.41
CA ALA A 164 -4.26 -26.57 5.19
C ALA A 164 -4.32 -25.67 3.93
N PRO A 165 -3.59 -26.01 2.85
CA PRO A 165 -2.74 -27.20 2.69
C PRO A 165 -1.34 -27.06 3.30
N SER A 166 -0.85 -25.83 3.52
CA SER A 166 0.49 -25.57 4.06
C SER A 166 0.41 -24.63 5.27
N PRO A 167 0.66 -25.13 6.49
CA PRO A 167 0.60 -24.31 7.71
C PRO A 167 1.53 -23.10 7.65
N SER A 168 2.76 -23.30 7.16
CA SER A 168 3.74 -22.22 7.04
C SER A 168 3.28 -21.14 6.07
N ALA A 169 2.73 -21.51 4.90
CA ALA A 169 2.26 -20.54 3.91
C ALA A 169 1.05 -19.75 4.43
N SER A 170 0.08 -20.44 5.06
CA SER A 170 -1.12 -19.79 5.60
C SER A 170 -0.79 -18.83 6.73
N VAL A 171 0.11 -19.22 7.65
CA VAL A 171 0.55 -18.34 8.73
C VAL A 171 1.36 -17.15 8.20
N ASN A 172 2.28 -17.39 7.25
CA ASN A 172 3.06 -16.30 6.65
C ASN A 172 2.14 -15.31 5.92
N ARG A 173 1.10 -15.79 5.23
CA ARG A 173 0.10 -14.92 4.59
C ARG A 173 -0.68 -14.11 5.63
N ALA A 174 -1.13 -14.76 6.70
CA ALA A 174 -1.88 -14.10 7.78
C ALA A 174 -1.05 -13.07 8.55
N ILE A 175 0.27 -13.23 8.68
CA ILE A 175 1.16 -12.21 9.27
C ILE A 175 1.55 -11.16 8.21
N GLY A 176 1.62 -11.56 6.94
CA GLY A 176 2.00 -10.73 5.80
C GLY A 176 0.82 -9.97 5.21
N SER A 177 0.50 -10.27 3.95
CA SER A 177 -0.47 -9.53 3.14
C SER A 177 -1.94 -9.69 3.56
N ASP A 178 -2.32 -10.82 4.18
CA ASP A 178 -3.69 -11.09 4.66
C ASP A 178 -3.79 -10.91 6.18
N PHE A 179 -3.34 -9.75 6.66
CA PHE A 179 -3.28 -9.46 8.09
C PHE A 179 -4.67 -9.42 8.77
N ASP A 180 -5.75 -9.35 7.99
CA ASP A 180 -7.12 -9.46 8.50
C ASP A 180 -7.36 -10.80 9.20
N GLN A 181 -6.75 -11.90 8.74
CA GLN A 181 -6.84 -13.18 9.44
C GLN A 181 -6.14 -13.14 10.80
N PHE A 182 -4.95 -12.52 10.89
CA PHE A 182 -4.27 -12.32 12.16
C PHE A 182 -5.13 -11.50 13.12
N VAL A 183 -5.69 -10.39 12.65
CA VAL A 183 -6.57 -9.52 13.43
C VAL A 183 -7.81 -10.28 13.89
N LYS A 184 -8.44 -11.07 13.01
CA LYS A 184 -9.63 -11.87 13.32
C LYS A 184 -9.35 -12.90 14.42
N VAL A 185 -8.29 -13.69 14.29
CA VAL A 185 -7.93 -14.72 15.28
C VAL A 185 -7.55 -14.07 16.62
N ALA A 186 -6.74 -13.00 16.59
CA ALA A 186 -6.30 -12.29 17.79
C ALA A 186 -7.48 -11.69 18.58
N LYS A 187 -8.42 -11.03 17.89
CA LYS A 187 -9.62 -10.46 18.49
C LYS A 187 -10.56 -11.55 19.02
N ALA A 188 -10.92 -12.52 18.17
CA ALA A 188 -11.93 -13.51 18.51
C ALA A 188 -11.51 -14.42 19.68
N SER A 189 -10.21 -14.64 19.85
CA SER A 189 -9.67 -15.42 20.97
C SER A 189 -9.21 -14.58 22.16
N SER A 190 -9.27 -13.24 22.08
CA SER A 190 -8.68 -12.32 23.07
C SER A 190 -7.22 -12.67 23.40
N PHE A 191 -6.46 -13.12 22.40
CA PHE A 191 -5.20 -13.83 22.60
C PHE A 191 -4.18 -13.04 23.44
N PHE A 192 -3.93 -11.79 23.06
CA PHE A 192 -2.95 -10.93 23.74
C PHE A 192 -3.47 -10.31 25.05
N GLY A 193 -4.75 -10.50 25.37
CA GLY A 193 -5.33 -10.03 26.64
C GLY A 193 -5.40 -11.13 27.70
N THR A 194 -5.83 -12.33 27.32
CA THR A 194 -6.17 -13.39 28.28
C THR A 194 -5.31 -14.65 28.16
N ILE A 195 -4.85 -14.99 26.95
CA ILE A 195 -4.14 -16.27 26.70
C ILE A 195 -2.63 -16.08 26.82
N CYS A 196 -2.08 -15.09 26.13
CA CYS A 196 -0.67 -14.78 26.06
C CYS A 196 -0.46 -13.27 26.28
N PRO A 197 -0.80 -12.75 27.47
CA PRO A 197 -0.53 -11.36 27.82
C PRO A 197 0.97 -11.08 27.87
N ARG A 198 1.31 -9.80 27.69
CA ARG A 198 2.66 -9.29 27.92
C ARG A 198 3.03 -9.40 29.38
N HIS A 199 4.24 -9.90 29.62
CA HIS A 199 4.88 -9.93 30.93
C HIS A 199 6.37 -9.82 30.73
#